data_AF-A0A920DID9-F1
#
_entry.id   AF-A0A920DID9-F1
#
_cell.length_a   1.000
_cell.length_b   1.000
_cell.length_c   1.000
_cell.angle_alpha   90.00
_cell.angle_beta   90.00
_cell.angle_gamma   90.00
#
_symmetry.space_group_name_H-M   'P 1'
#
loop_
_entity.id
_entity.type
_entity.pdbx_description
1 polymer ?
#
loop_
_entity_poly.entity_id
_entity_poly.type
_entity_poly.pdbx_seq_one_letter_code
_entity_poly.pdbx_strand_id
1 'polypeptide(L)'
;MYQDEPIFLDNDRWKTLPDNYYGPEIGLYRIAESADLNGDGLDDILVASTRGVPYYAGRHVQILISNGDGTFKRWKQRLDLLISQGANLELNHNSTGIGQAK
;
A
#
# COMPACT_ATOMS: atom_id res chain seq x y z
N MET A 1 -18.95 -12.63 -29.14
CA MET A 1 -17.85 -12.60 -28.17
C MET A 1 -18.50 -12.64 -26.81
N TYR A 2 -18.38 -13.74 -26.07
CA TYR A 2 -18.85 -13.78 -24.69
C TYR A 2 -17.91 -12.88 -23.90
N GLN A 3 -18.46 -11.84 -23.27
CA GLN A 3 -17.75 -11.22 -22.16
C GLN A 3 -17.64 -12.33 -21.10
N ASP A 4 -16.43 -12.60 -20.62
CA ASP A 4 -16.24 -13.51 -19.51
C ASP A 4 -17.18 -13.10 -18.36
N GLU A 5 -17.77 -14.09 -17.69
CA GLU A 5 -18.68 -13.87 -16.56
C GLU A 5 -18.05 -12.88 -15.56
N PRO A 6 -18.82 -11.88 -15.06
CA PRO A 6 -18.30 -10.88 -14.15
C PRO A 6 -17.72 -11.53 -12.89
N ILE A 7 -16.53 -11.09 -12.48
CA ILE A 7 -15.85 -11.62 -11.29
C ILE A 7 -16.44 -10.97 -10.05
N PHE A 8 -17.33 -11.68 -9.36
CA PHE A 8 -17.92 -11.26 -8.09
C PHE A 8 -16.90 -11.30 -6.93
N LEU A 9 -17.13 -10.49 -5.88
CA LEU A 9 -16.23 -10.33 -4.73
C LEU A 9 -15.97 -11.62 -3.94
N ASP A 10 -16.84 -12.62 -4.09
CA ASP A 10 -16.74 -13.96 -3.49
C ASP A 10 -15.92 -14.95 -4.34
N ASN A 11 -15.41 -14.52 -5.50
CA ASN A 11 -14.57 -15.37 -6.35
C ASN A 11 -13.14 -15.47 -5.81
N ASP A 12 -12.56 -16.67 -5.83
CA ASP A 12 -11.18 -16.92 -5.37
C ASP A 12 -10.09 -16.12 -6.10
N ARG A 13 -10.41 -15.57 -7.29
CA ARG A 13 -9.55 -14.64 -8.04
C ARG A 13 -9.45 -13.26 -7.38
N TRP A 14 -10.37 -12.89 -6.51
CA TRP A 14 -10.22 -11.67 -5.71
C TRP A 14 -9.21 -11.88 -4.59
N LYS A 15 -8.17 -11.03 -4.59
CA LYS A 15 -7.16 -10.96 -3.53
C LYS A 15 -7.21 -9.58 -2.89
N THR A 16 -7.06 -9.54 -1.57
CA THR A 16 -6.98 -8.28 -0.84
C THR A 16 -5.57 -7.71 -0.92
N LEU A 17 -5.47 -6.38 -1.05
CA LEU A 17 -4.20 -5.68 -0.91
C LEU A 17 -3.71 -5.76 0.55
N PRO A 18 -2.40 -5.59 0.79
CA PRO A 18 -1.88 -5.32 2.13
C PRO A 18 -2.60 -4.13 2.78
N ASP A 19 -2.69 -4.14 4.11
CA ASP A 19 -3.45 -3.08 4.81
C ASP A 19 -2.92 -1.68 4.50
N ASN A 20 -3.78 -0.70 4.75
CA ASN A 20 -3.42 0.71 4.73
C ASN A 20 -2.27 0.98 5.70
N TYR A 21 -1.45 1.99 5.42
CA TYR A 21 -0.34 2.39 6.30
C TYR A 21 -0.83 2.78 7.70
N TYR A 22 -1.99 3.45 7.79
CA TYR A 22 -2.62 3.81 9.06
C TYR A 22 -3.43 2.66 9.69
N GLY A 23 -3.34 1.44 9.13
CA GLY A 23 -4.07 0.28 9.60
C GLY A 23 -5.49 0.18 9.02
N PRO A 24 -6.15 -0.98 9.20
CA PRO A 24 -7.46 -1.26 8.61
C PRO A 24 -8.61 -0.47 9.25
N GLU A 25 -8.46 0.01 10.49
CA GLU A 25 -9.54 0.67 11.23
C GLU A 25 -9.73 2.13 10.83
N ILE A 26 -8.62 2.87 10.65
CA ILE A 26 -8.66 4.31 10.44
C ILE A 26 -7.96 4.74 9.14
N GLY A 27 -7.34 3.82 8.41
CA GLY A 27 -6.70 4.11 7.14
C GLY A 27 -7.73 4.33 6.05
N LEU A 28 -7.65 5.48 5.39
CA LEU A 28 -8.53 5.80 4.28
C LEU A 28 -7.71 5.92 2.99
N TYR A 29 -7.94 4.98 2.08
CA TYR A 29 -7.44 5.03 0.72
C TYR A 29 -8.11 6.21 -0.02
N ARG A 30 -7.32 7.00 -0.75
CA ARG A 30 -7.81 8.20 -1.45
C ARG A 30 -7.70 8.09 -2.95
N ILE A 31 -6.49 7.77 -3.41
CA ILE A 31 -6.19 7.60 -4.82
C ILE A 31 -5.23 6.43 -4.96
N ALA A 32 -5.42 5.66 -6.02
CA ALA A 32 -4.55 4.58 -6.41
C ALA A 32 -4.21 4.73 -7.89
N GLU A 33 -2.96 4.49 -8.24
CA GLU A 33 -2.44 4.46 -9.61
C GLU A 33 -1.61 3.19 -9.79
N SER A 34 -1.48 2.71 -11.03
CA SER A 34 -0.68 1.53 -11.35
C SER A 34 0.36 1.83 -12.42
N ALA A 35 1.53 1.21 -12.28
CA ALA A 35 2.64 1.24 -13.24
C ALA A 35 3.67 0.17 -12.87
N ASP A 36 4.50 -0.27 -13.81
CA ASP A 36 5.72 -1.03 -13.49
C ASP A 36 6.76 -0.09 -12.83
N LEU A 37 6.89 -0.19 -11.50
CA LEU A 37 7.75 0.70 -10.71
C LEU A 37 9.15 0.11 -10.48
N ASN A 38 9.31 -1.20 -10.71
CA ASN A 38 10.53 -1.92 -10.36
C ASN A 38 11.25 -2.54 -11.57
N GLY A 39 10.63 -2.51 -12.75
CA GLY A 39 11.18 -2.94 -14.03
C GLY A 39 11.07 -4.43 -14.30
N ASP A 40 10.16 -5.15 -13.63
CA ASP A 40 9.95 -6.59 -13.83
C ASP A 40 8.88 -6.91 -14.87
N GLY A 41 8.27 -5.89 -15.48
CA GLY A 41 7.21 -6.04 -16.48
C GLY A 41 5.85 -6.35 -15.89
N LEU A 42 5.68 -6.25 -14.56
CA LEU A 42 4.40 -6.39 -13.87
C LEU A 42 3.94 -5.02 -13.35
N ASP A 43 2.65 -4.73 -13.49
CA ASP A 43 2.09 -3.51 -12.90
C ASP A 43 2.09 -3.60 -11.37
N ASP A 44 2.73 -2.61 -10.75
CA ASP A 44 2.70 -2.34 -9.32
C ASP A 44 1.60 -1.31 -9.01
N ILE A 45 1.33 -1.08 -7.71
CA ILE A 45 0.31 -0.12 -7.27
C ILE A 45 0.92 0.91 -6.33
N LEU A 46 0.61 2.18 -6.57
CA LEU A 46 0.86 3.29 -5.67
C LEU A 46 -0.45 3.75 -5.05
N VAL A 47 -0.54 3.82 -3.73
CA VAL A 47 -1.76 4.21 -3.01
C VAL A 47 -1.47 5.36 -2.06
N ALA A 48 -2.15 6.49 -2.27
CA ALA A 48 -2.13 7.61 -1.33
C ALA A 48 -3.27 7.47 -0.32
N SER A 49 -2.92 7.70 0.95
CA SER A 49 -3.81 7.47 2.09
C SER A 49 -3.76 8.61 3.09
N THR A 50 -4.86 8.77 3.82
CA THR A 50 -5.02 9.69 4.96
C THR A 50 -5.72 8.95 6.11
N ARG A 51 -5.93 9.60 7.25
CA ARG A 51 -6.64 9.02 8.39
C ARG A 51 -8.12 9.39 8.42
N GLY A 52 -8.93 8.50 8.99
CA GLY A 52 -10.29 8.79 9.44
C GLY A 52 -10.33 9.53 10.77
N VAL A 53 -9.35 9.29 11.66
CA VAL A 53 -9.26 9.92 12.98
C VAL A 53 -7.80 10.28 13.32
N PRO A 54 -7.46 11.56 13.59
CA PRO A 54 -8.26 12.73 13.24
C PRO A 54 -8.48 12.79 11.72
N TYR A 55 -9.64 13.28 11.30
CA TYR A 55 -10.07 13.24 9.90
C TYR A 55 -9.12 14.01 8.98
N TYR A 56 -8.65 13.37 7.91
CA TYR A 56 -7.66 13.89 6.95
C TYR A 56 -6.29 14.27 7.53
N ALA A 57 -6.01 13.94 8.79
CA ALA A 57 -4.69 14.14 9.36
C ALA A 57 -3.70 13.12 8.79
N GLY A 58 -2.50 13.60 8.45
CA GLY A 58 -1.45 12.78 7.86
C GLY A 58 -1.70 12.43 6.38
N ARG A 59 -0.60 12.30 5.64
CA ARG A 59 -0.59 11.85 4.25
C ARG A 59 0.52 10.81 4.12
N HIS A 60 0.22 9.68 3.49
CA HIS A 60 1.19 8.62 3.25
C HIS A 60 0.99 8.01 1.87
N VAL A 61 2.08 7.67 1.19
CA VAL A 61 2.08 6.95 -0.08
C VAL A 61 2.65 5.56 0.15
N GLN A 62 1.84 4.52 -0.06
CA GLN A 62 2.29 3.13 -0.05
C GLN A 62 2.60 2.69 -1.47
N ILE A 63 3.74 2.02 -1.64
CA ILE A 63 4.08 1.30 -2.88
C ILE A 63 3.86 -0.19 -2.61
N LEU A 64 3.06 -0.83 -3.46
CA LEU A 64 2.70 -2.24 -3.40
C LEU A 64 3.23 -2.91 -4.67
N ILE A 65 4.20 -3.80 -4.49
CA ILE A 65 4.85 -4.53 -5.59
C ILE A 65 4.13 -5.82 -5.87
N SER A 66 3.86 -6.06 -7.15
CA SER A 66 3.22 -7.28 -7.62
C SER A 66 4.10 -8.51 -7.36
N ASN A 67 3.47 -9.64 -7.09
CA ASN A 67 4.13 -10.94 -7.11
C ASN A 67 3.79 -11.75 -8.38
N GLY A 68 3.02 -11.18 -9.31
CA GLY A 68 2.60 -11.83 -10.57
C GLY A 68 1.44 -12.83 -10.43
N ASP A 69 1.00 -13.12 -9.21
CA ASP A 69 -0.09 -14.06 -8.90
C ASP A 69 -1.38 -13.36 -8.40
N GLY A 70 -1.46 -12.04 -8.61
CA GLY A 70 -2.55 -11.19 -8.12
C GLY A 70 -2.39 -10.78 -6.65
N THR A 71 -1.30 -11.17 -5.98
CA THR A 71 -0.95 -10.66 -4.65
C THR A 71 0.12 -9.57 -4.72
N PHE A 72 0.16 -8.74 -3.68
CA PHE A 72 1.10 -7.62 -3.60
C PHE A 72 1.82 -7.61 -2.25
N LYS A 73 3.09 -7.20 -2.27
CA LYS A 73 3.87 -6.93 -1.07
C LYS A 73 4.15 -5.44 -0.94
N ARG A 74 4.15 -4.90 0.27
CA ARG A 74 4.61 -3.52 0.49
C ARG A 74 6.09 -3.43 0.10
N TRP A 75 6.47 -2.39 -0.64
CA TRP A 75 7.87 -2.05 -0.80
C TRP A 75 8.44 -1.73 0.59
N LYS A 76 9.41 -2.52 1.02
CA LYS A 76 10.13 -2.29 2.27
C LYS A 76 11.50 -1.75 1.89
N GLN A 77 11.86 -0.59 2.43
CA GLN A 77 13.23 -0.12 2.27
C GLN A 77 14.15 -1.03 3.08
N ARG A 78 15.43 -1.11 2.69
CA ARG A 78 16.44 -1.94 3.40
C ARG A 78 16.51 -1.63 4.90
N LEU A 79 16.07 -0.45 5.33
CA LEU A 79 15.96 -0.06 6.74
C LEU A 79 14.91 -0.89 7.51
N ASP A 80 13.74 -1.15 6.93
CA ASP A 80 12.63 -1.87 7.57
C ASP A 80 12.98 -3.35 7.82
N LEU A 81 13.80 -3.94 6.94
CA LEU A 81 14.29 -5.30 7.09
C LEU A 81 15.25 -5.43 8.28
N LEU A 82 16.13 -4.45 8.48
CA LEU A 82 17.10 -4.43 9.59
C LEU A 82 16.40 -4.33 10.94
N ILE A 83 15.29 -3.58 11.02
CA ILE A 83 14.51 -3.42 12.27
C ILE A 83 13.75 -4.70 12.61
N SER A 84 13.20 -5.40 11.63
CA SER A 84 12.58 -6.71 11.85
C SER A 84 13.56 -7.79 12.33
N GLN A 85 14.86 -7.58 12.13
CA GLN A 85 15.95 -8.45 12.60
C GLN A 85 16.51 -8.01 13.96
N GLY A 86 15.84 -7.09 14.67
CA GLY A 86 16.22 -6.67 16.02
C GLY A 86 17.16 -5.47 16.09
N ALA A 87 17.36 -4.73 14.99
CA ALA A 87 18.02 -3.44 15.06
C ALA A 87 17.09 -2.44 15.76
N ASN A 88 17.47 -1.99 16.97
CA ASN A 88 16.83 -0.88 17.67
C ASN A 88 17.14 0.44 16.96
N LEU A 89 16.42 0.69 15.87
CA LEU A 89 16.27 2.02 15.30
C LEU A 89 14.84 2.42 15.61
N GLU A 90 14.67 3.42 16.48
CA GLU A 90 13.37 4.04 16.67
C GLU A 90 12.93 4.62 15.33
N LEU A 91 12.10 3.87 14.59
CA LEU A 91 11.34 4.46 13.50
C LEU A 91 10.35 5.40 14.17
N ASN A 92 10.74 6.66 14.27
CA ASN A 92 9.79 7.74 14.26
C ASN A 92 9.00 7.61 12.94
N HIS A 93 7.86 6.92 13.03
CA HIS A 93 6.87 6.71 11.97
C HIS A 93 6.18 8.02 11.52
N ASN A 94 6.79 9.18 11.79
CA ASN A 94 6.38 10.51 11.34
C ASN A 94 7.28 11.08 10.23
N SER A 95 8.19 10.30 9.64
CA SER A 95 9.19 10.83 8.69
C SER A 95 9.06 10.34 7.24
N THR A 96 7.88 10.50 6.63
CA THR A 96 7.77 10.67 5.16
C THR A 96 6.63 11.60 4.73
N GLY A 97 5.92 12.23 5.67
CA GLY A 97 4.85 13.16 5.34
C GLY A 97 5.40 14.48 4.81
N ILE A 98 5.57 14.60 3.49
CA ILE A 98 5.68 15.90 2.83
C ILE A 98 4.46 16.75 3.21
N GLY A 99 4.67 17.70 4.12
CA GLY A 99 3.80 18.84 4.42
C GLY A 99 2.59 18.56 5.33
N GLN A 100 2.71 18.95 6.60
CA GLN A 100 1.56 19.49 7.34
C GLN A 100 1.18 20.81 6.67
N ALA A 101 0.02 20.87 6.00
CA ALA A 101 -0.55 22.15 5.61
C ALA A 101 -0.97 22.87 6.90
N LYS A 102 -0.38 24.04 7.15
CA LYS A 102 -0.88 24.99 8.15
C LYS A 102 -2.20 25.59 7.67
#